data_AF-A0A267MED1-F1
#
_entry.id   AF-A0A267MED1-F1
#
_cell.length_a   1.000
_cell.length_b   1.000
_cell.length_c   1.000
_cell.angle_alpha   90.00
_cell.angle_beta   90.00
_cell.angle_gamma   90.00
#
_symmetry.space_group_name_H-M   'P 1'
#
loop_
_entity.id
_entity.type
_entity.pdbx_description
1 polymer ?
#
loop_
_entity_poly.entity_id
_entity_poly.type
_entity_poly.pdbx_seq_one_letter_code
_entity_poly.pdbx_strand_id
1 'polypeptide(L)'
;YKTIASGDSSHAEGGGTIASGSYSHAQNEGTIAQGKSQTAIGRYNVAQGTSNSYVDTDNAFIIGNGTDSSRSNALEVKWNGDTWVSGSGDFAGDISVGGDGHFTGNVYAAGFNPDFAEMFETIDGNPIDVGYCVALVGDKIRKANSKDEYILGITSATPAIIADGGEMRWKYKYVIDEWGRVQYEDVVVPAEKDKDGKVIIPKRTETRPILNPEYDNTKEYIPRSKRPEWVAVGLIGQLLVRDDGTCKVNGYCMPNDEGIATASSTGYRVMERTGENQILVLVK
;
A
#
# COMPACT_ATOMS: atom_id res chain seq x y z
N TYR A 1 8.42 -0.22 -45.06
CA TYR A 1 8.77 -1.21 -44.02
C TYR A 1 7.67 -2.24 -43.93
N LYS A 2 8.00 -3.54 -43.79
CA LYS A 2 7.04 -4.65 -43.81
C LYS A 2 6.59 -4.99 -42.39
N THR A 3 5.34 -5.40 -42.23
CA THR A 3 4.82 -6.09 -41.04
C THR A 3 4.76 -7.59 -41.32
N ILE A 4 4.90 -8.43 -40.29
CA ILE A 4 4.87 -9.89 -40.43
C ILE A 4 3.95 -10.47 -39.35
N ALA A 5 2.84 -11.08 -39.76
CA ALA A 5 2.00 -11.90 -38.90
C ALA A 5 2.18 -13.37 -39.32
N SER A 6 2.94 -14.14 -38.56
CA SER A 6 3.30 -15.53 -38.90
C SER A 6 2.80 -16.57 -37.90
N GLY A 7 2.34 -16.15 -36.72
CA GLY A 7 1.67 -17.04 -35.78
C GLY A 7 0.24 -17.37 -36.23
N ASP A 8 -0.28 -18.52 -35.79
CA ASP A 8 -1.68 -18.88 -36.04
C ASP A 8 -2.60 -17.78 -35.50
N SER A 9 -3.50 -17.27 -36.34
CA SER A 9 -4.44 -16.20 -35.99
C SER A 9 -3.78 -14.95 -35.36
N SER A 10 -2.55 -14.63 -35.77
CA SER A 10 -1.81 -13.44 -35.30
C SER A 10 -2.15 -12.17 -36.06
N HIS A 11 -1.82 -11.01 -35.48
CA HIS A 11 -2.02 -9.69 -36.09
C HIS A 11 -0.79 -8.80 -35.94
N ALA A 12 -0.33 -8.18 -37.03
CA ALA A 12 0.77 -7.23 -37.03
C ALA A 12 0.45 -5.98 -37.86
N GLU A 13 0.53 -4.80 -37.25
CA GLU A 13 0.33 -3.51 -37.92
C GLU A 13 1.42 -2.48 -37.53
N GLY A 14 1.53 -1.40 -38.31
CA GLY A 14 2.58 -0.39 -38.14
C GLY A 14 3.81 -0.59 -39.05
N GLY A 15 5.01 -0.29 -38.57
CA GLY A 15 6.26 -0.32 -39.33
C GLY A 15 7.30 -1.27 -38.73
N GLY A 16 7.65 -2.34 -39.44
CA GLY A 16 8.70 -3.28 -38.99
C GLY A 16 8.27 -4.20 -37.85
N THR A 17 6.96 -4.41 -37.66
CA THR A 17 6.41 -5.20 -36.55
C THR A 17 6.31 -6.69 -36.90
N ILE A 18 6.46 -7.56 -35.91
CA ILE A 18 6.43 -9.02 -36.06
C ILE A 18 5.54 -9.66 -34.99
N ALA A 19 4.47 -10.34 -35.40
CA ALA A 19 3.61 -11.14 -34.54
C ALA A 19 3.79 -12.63 -34.91
N SER A 20 4.62 -13.35 -34.16
CA SER A 20 5.00 -14.74 -34.45
C SER A 20 4.41 -15.75 -33.46
N GLY A 21 3.87 -15.30 -32.33
CA GLY A 21 3.13 -16.15 -31.41
C GLY A 21 1.73 -16.48 -31.93
N SER A 22 1.22 -17.67 -31.60
CA SER A 22 -0.18 -18.02 -31.83
C SER A 22 -1.08 -17.03 -31.08
N TYR A 23 -2.06 -16.43 -31.78
CA TYR A 23 -2.98 -15.41 -31.27
C TYR A 23 -2.31 -14.10 -30.81
N SER A 24 -1.08 -13.82 -31.25
CA SER A 24 -0.32 -12.64 -30.83
C SER A 24 -0.69 -11.36 -31.59
N HIS A 25 -0.41 -10.20 -30.99
CA HIS A 25 -0.64 -8.88 -31.58
C HIS A 25 0.61 -7.98 -31.45
N ALA A 26 1.10 -7.43 -32.56
CA ALA A 26 2.20 -6.46 -32.59
C ALA A 26 1.81 -5.16 -33.31
N GLN A 27 2.04 -4.00 -32.67
CA GLN A 27 1.67 -2.68 -33.22
C GLN A 27 2.82 -1.65 -33.08
N ASN A 28 2.73 -0.55 -33.85
CA ASN A 28 3.60 0.63 -33.85
C ASN A 28 4.95 0.42 -34.59
N GLU A 29 6.11 0.63 -33.96
CA GLU A 29 7.41 0.65 -34.66
C GLU A 29 8.35 -0.42 -34.13
N GLY A 30 8.73 -1.36 -35.00
CA GLY A 30 9.76 -2.35 -34.73
C GLY A 30 9.44 -3.31 -33.60
N THR A 31 8.18 -3.44 -33.18
CA THR A 31 7.77 -4.31 -32.07
C THR A 31 7.66 -5.78 -32.47
N ILE A 32 7.87 -6.68 -31.52
CA ILE A 32 7.87 -8.13 -31.72
C ILE A 32 7.02 -8.78 -30.62
N ALA A 33 5.92 -9.40 -31.01
CA ALA A 33 5.07 -10.26 -30.17
C ALA A 33 5.30 -11.73 -30.56
N GLN A 34 6.15 -12.43 -29.82
CA GLN A 34 6.53 -13.82 -30.13
C GLN A 34 5.90 -14.86 -29.21
N GLY A 35 5.40 -14.45 -28.03
CA GLY A 35 4.70 -15.33 -27.10
C GLY A 35 3.27 -15.64 -27.53
N LYS A 36 2.75 -16.80 -27.13
CA LYS A 36 1.34 -17.16 -27.32
C LYS A 36 0.44 -16.12 -26.65
N SER A 37 -0.54 -15.62 -27.39
CA SER A 37 -1.52 -14.61 -26.95
C SER A 37 -0.92 -13.29 -26.45
N GLN A 38 0.37 -13.03 -26.75
CA GLN A 38 1.08 -11.84 -26.30
C GLN A 38 0.67 -10.61 -27.12
N THR A 39 0.59 -9.47 -26.45
CA THR A 39 0.43 -8.16 -27.09
C THR A 39 1.69 -7.31 -26.88
N ALA A 40 2.29 -6.80 -27.96
CA ALA A 40 3.44 -5.92 -27.91
C ALA A 40 3.18 -4.61 -28.69
N ILE A 41 3.29 -3.48 -28.02
CA ILE A 41 3.06 -2.14 -28.61
C ILE A 41 4.23 -1.20 -28.31
N GLY A 42 4.19 0.02 -28.84
CA GLY A 42 5.23 1.03 -28.61
C GLY A 42 6.39 0.95 -29.60
N ARG A 43 7.63 1.01 -29.12
CA ARG A 43 8.80 1.15 -29.99
C ARG A 43 9.92 0.20 -29.60
N TYR A 44 10.36 -0.67 -30.51
CA TYR A 44 11.50 -1.59 -30.36
C TYR A 44 11.58 -2.29 -28.97
N ASN A 45 10.58 -3.11 -28.64
CA ASN A 45 10.54 -3.89 -27.39
C ASN A 45 11.55 -5.04 -27.37
N VAL A 46 11.98 -5.50 -26.20
CA VAL A 46 12.68 -6.78 -26.04
C VAL A 46 11.65 -7.91 -26.17
N ALA A 47 11.83 -8.76 -27.18
CA ALA A 47 10.95 -9.89 -27.42
C ALA A 47 11.18 -11.00 -26.39
N GLN A 48 10.11 -11.62 -25.90
CA GLN A 48 10.15 -12.73 -24.95
C GLN A 48 8.93 -13.62 -25.19
N GLY A 49 9.05 -14.90 -24.83
CA GLY A 49 7.91 -15.80 -24.70
C GLY A 49 7.90 -16.93 -25.71
N THR A 50 7.09 -17.94 -25.39
CA THR A 50 6.94 -19.20 -26.13
C THR A 50 5.78 -19.10 -27.11
N SER A 51 6.02 -19.37 -28.39
CA SER A 51 5.04 -19.08 -29.46
C SER A 51 3.73 -19.87 -29.40
N ASN A 52 3.75 -21.09 -28.87
CA ASN A 52 2.61 -22.02 -28.97
C ASN A 52 2.14 -22.60 -27.62
N SER A 53 2.83 -22.30 -26.53
CA SER A 53 2.46 -22.75 -25.19
C SER A 53 2.18 -21.57 -24.27
N TYR A 54 1.23 -21.74 -23.36
CA TYR A 54 1.10 -20.84 -22.21
C TYR A 54 2.21 -21.18 -21.22
N VAL A 55 2.95 -20.17 -20.80
CA VAL A 55 3.95 -20.22 -19.72
C VAL A 55 3.65 -19.01 -18.85
N ASP A 56 3.37 -19.23 -17.57
CA ASP A 56 2.93 -18.20 -16.62
C ASP A 56 3.95 -17.05 -16.44
N THR A 57 5.24 -17.36 -16.62
CA THR A 57 6.34 -16.39 -16.55
C THR A 57 6.65 -15.67 -17.86
N ASP A 58 5.95 -15.99 -18.95
CA ASP A 58 6.04 -15.25 -20.20
C ASP A 58 5.25 -13.94 -20.13
N ASN A 59 5.72 -12.94 -20.88
CA ASN A 59 5.05 -11.65 -20.98
C ASN A 59 3.72 -11.78 -21.76
N ALA A 60 2.63 -11.36 -21.14
CA ALA A 60 1.31 -11.21 -21.73
C ALA A 60 1.18 -9.88 -22.49
N PHE A 61 1.71 -8.80 -21.91
CA PHE A 61 1.65 -7.46 -22.48
C PHE A 61 2.99 -6.74 -22.34
N ILE A 62 3.44 -6.09 -23.41
CA ILE A 62 4.71 -5.36 -23.46
C ILE A 62 4.49 -3.99 -24.11
N ILE A 63 5.00 -2.93 -23.50
CA ILE A 63 5.20 -1.63 -24.14
C ILE A 63 6.70 -1.39 -24.33
N GLY A 64 7.16 -1.39 -25.57
CA GLY A 64 8.55 -1.06 -25.91
C GLY A 64 8.82 0.43 -25.90
N ASN A 65 10.04 0.84 -25.51
CA ASN A 65 10.53 2.21 -25.58
C ASN A 65 11.98 2.32 -26.11
N GLY A 66 12.45 1.27 -26.77
CA GLY A 66 13.83 1.18 -27.25
C GLY A 66 14.08 1.86 -28.58
N THR A 67 15.24 1.54 -29.15
CA THR A 67 15.66 1.88 -30.51
C THR A 67 16.01 0.61 -31.28
N ASP A 68 16.18 0.72 -32.61
CA ASP A 68 16.56 -0.42 -33.46
C ASP A 68 17.89 -1.07 -33.04
N SER A 69 18.82 -0.28 -32.51
CA SER A 69 20.11 -0.75 -32.01
C SER A 69 20.12 -1.09 -30.52
N SER A 70 19.09 -0.72 -29.76
CA SER A 70 19.01 -0.92 -28.31
C SER A 70 17.55 -1.07 -27.88
N ARG A 71 17.02 -2.29 -28.01
CA ARG A 71 15.64 -2.62 -27.68
C ARG A 71 15.42 -2.59 -26.16
N SER A 72 14.26 -2.09 -25.70
CA SER A 72 13.93 -2.00 -24.28
C SER A 72 12.43 -2.01 -24.04
N ASN A 73 12.02 -2.42 -22.83
CA ASN A 73 10.63 -2.45 -22.38
C ASN A 73 10.39 -1.38 -21.31
N ALA A 74 9.38 -0.54 -21.51
CA ALA A 74 8.87 0.41 -20.52
C ALA A 74 7.90 -0.25 -19.53
N LEU A 75 7.07 -1.17 -20.02
CA LEU A 75 6.09 -1.91 -19.22
C LEU A 75 6.08 -3.37 -19.67
N GLU A 76 6.09 -4.27 -18.69
CA GLU A 76 5.88 -5.71 -18.89
C GLU A 76 4.81 -6.19 -17.93
N VAL A 77 3.83 -6.95 -18.43
CA VAL A 77 2.86 -7.69 -17.61
C VAL A 77 2.96 -9.15 -18.01
N LYS A 78 3.25 -10.02 -17.05
CA LYS A 78 3.34 -11.46 -17.26
C LYS A 78 1.98 -12.14 -17.07
N TRP A 79 1.86 -13.37 -17.57
CA TRP A 79 0.65 -14.16 -17.41
C TRP A 79 0.32 -14.52 -15.96
N ASN A 80 1.32 -14.55 -15.07
CA ASN A 80 1.16 -14.74 -13.63
C ASN A 80 0.74 -13.45 -12.88
N GLY A 81 0.64 -12.30 -13.56
CA GLY A 81 0.27 -11.00 -12.99
C GLY A 81 1.45 -10.12 -12.55
N ASP A 82 2.68 -10.64 -12.57
CA ASP A 82 3.86 -9.82 -12.29
C ASP A 82 3.95 -8.68 -13.29
N THR A 83 4.05 -7.46 -12.77
CA THR A 83 4.13 -6.25 -13.59
C THR A 83 5.42 -5.50 -13.30
N TRP A 84 6.13 -5.12 -14.34
CA TRP A 84 7.36 -4.35 -14.27
C TRP A 84 7.21 -3.03 -15.01
N VAL A 85 7.52 -1.92 -14.35
CA VAL A 85 7.58 -0.58 -14.94
C VAL A 85 9.02 -0.10 -14.89
N SER A 86 9.59 0.23 -16.04
CA SER A 86 10.92 0.83 -16.15
C SER A 86 10.81 2.35 -16.11
N GLY A 87 11.41 2.99 -15.10
CA GLY A 87 11.43 4.45 -14.95
C GLY A 87 10.63 4.95 -13.75
N SER A 88 10.05 6.15 -13.87
CA SER A 88 9.18 6.76 -12.84
C SER A 88 7.70 6.46 -13.12
N GLY A 89 6.93 6.20 -12.08
CA GLY A 89 5.47 6.11 -12.14
C GLY A 89 4.84 7.15 -11.20
N ASP A 90 3.90 7.92 -11.72
CA ASP A 90 3.11 8.89 -10.95
C ASP A 90 1.68 8.37 -10.80
N PHE A 91 1.21 8.25 -9.56
CA PHE A 91 -0.15 7.80 -9.24
C PHE A 91 -0.91 8.97 -8.58
N ALA A 92 -1.99 9.42 -9.22
CA ALA A 92 -2.78 10.55 -8.74
C ALA A 92 -3.87 10.16 -7.70
N GLY A 93 -4.00 8.87 -7.40
CA GLY A 93 -4.97 8.33 -6.44
C GLY A 93 -4.31 7.39 -5.43
N ASP A 94 -5.14 6.59 -4.75
CA ASP A 94 -4.67 5.71 -3.68
C ASP A 94 -3.91 4.48 -4.22
N ILE A 95 -2.81 4.13 -3.56
CA ILE A 95 -2.10 2.86 -3.76
C ILE A 95 -2.38 1.98 -2.56
N SER A 96 -3.05 0.85 -2.77
CA SER A 96 -3.29 -0.17 -1.75
C SER A 96 -2.43 -1.41 -2.04
N VAL A 97 -1.62 -1.84 -1.07
CA VAL A 97 -0.73 -3.01 -1.20
C VAL A 97 -1.20 -4.13 -0.28
N GLY A 98 -1.78 -5.19 -0.84
CA GLY A 98 -2.32 -6.33 -0.08
C GLY A 98 -1.27 -7.27 0.53
N GLY A 99 -0.02 -7.16 0.09
CA GLY A 99 1.16 -7.90 0.56
C GLY A 99 2.25 -6.96 1.07
N ASP A 100 3.51 -7.30 0.80
CA ASP A 100 4.66 -6.53 1.26
C ASP A 100 5.05 -5.42 0.28
N GLY A 101 5.38 -4.24 0.81
CA GLY A 101 5.97 -3.13 0.05
C GLY A 101 7.49 -3.08 0.26
N HIS A 102 8.27 -3.29 -0.80
CA HIS A 102 9.74 -3.24 -0.74
C HIS A 102 10.26 -1.97 -1.42
N PHE A 103 11.01 -1.15 -0.68
CA PHE A 103 11.62 0.08 -1.18
C PHE A 103 13.14 0.03 -0.97
N THR A 104 13.92 0.05 -2.06
CA THR A 104 15.40 0.08 -1.99
C THR A 104 15.94 1.49 -1.74
N GLY A 105 15.17 2.51 -2.11
CA GLY A 105 15.50 3.92 -1.90
C GLY A 105 14.74 4.54 -0.71
N ASN A 106 14.89 5.85 -0.56
CA ASN A 106 14.16 6.61 0.45
C ASN A 106 12.67 6.70 0.10
N VAL A 107 11.82 6.64 1.13
CA VAL A 107 10.39 6.97 1.05
C VAL A 107 10.22 8.39 1.57
N TYR A 108 9.75 9.29 0.71
CA TYR A 108 9.49 10.68 1.07
C TYR A 108 7.98 10.87 1.25
N ALA A 109 7.56 11.22 2.46
CA ALA A 109 6.19 11.63 2.74
C ALA A 109 6.14 13.17 2.82
N ALA A 110 5.38 13.78 1.91
CA ALA A 110 5.15 15.21 1.91
C ALA A 110 3.78 15.51 2.54
N GLY A 111 3.77 16.37 3.55
CA GLY A 111 2.57 16.79 4.26
C GLY A 111 2.86 18.01 5.14
N PHE A 112 1.80 18.61 5.70
CA PHE A 112 1.96 19.66 6.70
C PHE A 112 2.31 19.02 8.04
N ASN A 113 3.58 19.06 8.43
CA ASN A 113 4.10 18.47 9.67
C ASN A 113 3.77 16.97 9.80
N PRO A 114 4.31 16.11 8.90
CA PRO A 114 4.02 14.69 8.92
C PRO A 114 4.58 14.01 10.18
N ASP A 115 3.77 13.14 10.76
CA ASP A 115 4.13 12.30 11.91
C ASP A 115 3.95 10.80 11.61
N PHE A 116 4.53 9.98 12.47
CA PHE A 116 4.25 8.55 12.57
C PHE A 116 3.13 8.36 13.60
N ALA A 117 2.00 7.83 13.15
CA ALA A 117 0.83 7.59 13.97
C ALA A 117 0.40 6.13 13.97
N GLU A 118 -0.39 5.76 14.97
CA GLU A 118 -1.09 4.49 15.05
C GLU A 118 -2.55 4.73 15.43
N MET A 119 -3.45 3.88 14.96
CA MET A 119 -4.87 3.96 15.31
C MET A 119 -5.13 3.32 16.68
N PHE A 120 -5.80 4.05 17.57
CA PHE A 120 -6.24 3.54 18.88
C PHE A 120 -7.76 3.68 19.05
N GLU A 121 -8.36 2.77 19.81
CA GLU A 121 -9.78 2.82 20.15
C GLU A 121 -10.02 3.70 21.38
N THR A 122 -11.07 4.52 21.37
CA THR A 122 -11.46 5.35 22.50
C THR A 122 -12.23 4.55 23.55
N ILE A 123 -12.01 4.86 24.84
CA ILE A 123 -12.62 4.10 25.93
C ILE A 123 -14.15 4.22 26.00
N ASP A 124 -14.68 5.36 25.56
CA ASP A 124 -16.11 5.68 25.60
C ASP A 124 -16.82 5.50 24.25
N GLY A 125 -16.08 5.10 23.21
CA GLY A 125 -16.58 4.94 21.85
C GLY A 125 -16.84 6.26 21.10
N ASN A 126 -16.52 7.41 21.70
CA ASN A 126 -16.69 8.71 21.05
C ASN A 126 -15.39 9.16 20.37
N PRO A 127 -15.47 9.93 19.28
CA PRO A 127 -14.27 10.47 18.63
C PRO A 127 -13.59 11.52 19.53
N ILE A 128 -12.25 11.58 19.43
CA ILE A 128 -11.45 12.68 19.97
C ILE A 128 -10.93 13.47 18.76
N ASP A 129 -11.27 14.76 18.73
CA ASP A 129 -10.81 15.66 17.66
C ASP A 129 -9.28 15.85 17.69
N VAL A 130 -8.72 16.43 16.64
CA VAL A 130 -7.26 16.59 16.50
C VAL A 130 -6.65 17.57 17.50
N GLY A 131 -5.35 17.41 17.75
CA GLY A 131 -4.56 18.28 18.64
C GLY A 131 -4.81 18.12 20.14
N TYR A 132 -5.44 17.04 20.60
CA TYR A 132 -5.52 16.68 22.02
C TYR A 132 -4.41 15.72 22.43
N CYS A 133 -3.82 15.95 23.60
CA CYS A 133 -2.95 14.97 24.26
C CYS A 133 -3.80 13.81 24.77
N VAL A 134 -3.32 12.58 24.57
CA VAL A 134 -4.03 11.36 24.98
C VAL A 134 -3.19 10.46 25.89
N ALA A 135 -3.87 9.72 26.75
CA ALA A 135 -3.28 8.76 27.67
C ALA A 135 -3.96 7.39 27.52
N LEU A 136 -3.23 6.34 27.86
CA LEU A 136 -3.72 4.96 27.81
C LEU A 136 -4.58 4.60 29.03
N VAL A 137 -5.59 3.79 28.80
CA VAL A 137 -6.32 3.03 29.82
C VAL A 137 -6.44 1.60 29.29
N GLY A 138 -5.51 0.74 29.69
CA GLY A 138 -5.34 -0.57 29.06
C GLY A 138 -4.87 -0.42 27.61
N ASP A 139 -5.62 -0.99 26.66
CA ASP A 139 -5.41 -0.93 25.22
C ASP A 139 -6.19 0.19 24.51
N LYS A 140 -6.90 1.02 25.28
CA LYS A 140 -7.72 2.13 24.77
C LYS A 140 -7.16 3.48 25.17
N ILE A 141 -7.66 4.53 24.54
CA ILE A 141 -7.26 5.92 24.81
C ILE A 141 -8.41 6.78 25.36
N ARG A 142 -8.01 7.83 26.06
CA ARG A 142 -8.84 8.99 26.42
C ARG A 142 -8.00 10.27 26.34
N LYS A 143 -8.64 11.43 26.39
CA LYS A 143 -7.94 12.70 26.66
C LYS A 143 -7.11 12.57 27.94
N ALA A 144 -5.86 13.01 27.86
CA ALA A 144 -4.99 13.08 29.02
C ALA A 144 -5.48 14.17 30.00
N ASN A 145 -5.08 14.06 31.26
CA ASN A 145 -5.32 15.06 32.29
C ASN A 145 -4.02 15.36 33.07
N SER A 146 -4.06 16.33 33.98
CA SER A 146 -2.87 16.78 34.71
C SER A 146 -2.23 15.73 35.62
N LYS A 147 -2.92 14.62 35.91
CA LYS A 147 -2.45 13.52 36.77
C LYS A 147 -1.84 12.37 35.97
N ASP A 148 -1.90 12.40 34.64
CA ASP A 148 -1.31 11.36 33.81
C ASP A 148 0.22 11.50 33.76
N GLU A 149 0.91 10.49 34.28
CA GLU A 149 2.38 10.43 34.29
C GLU A 149 2.95 10.07 32.91
N TYR A 150 2.19 9.29 32.14
CA TYR A 150 2.55 8.86 30.79
C TYR A 150 1.56 9.40 29.77
N ILE A 151 2.06 10.24 28.87
CA ILE A 151 1.30 10.76 27.74
C ILE A 151 1.68 9.93 26.52
N LEU A 152 0.70 9.27 25.91
CA LEU A 152 0.93 8.38 24.76
C LEU A 152 1.37 9.18 23.53
N GLY A 153 0.70 10.30 23.27
CA GLY A 153 0.90 11.07 22.06
C GLY A 153 -0.17 12.15 21.90
N ILE A 154 -0.33 12.62 20.67
CA ILE A 154 -1.30 13.66 20.32
C ILE A 154 -2.17 13.14 19.17
N THR A 155 -3.48 13.33 19.23
CA THR A 155 -4.39 12.99 18.12
C THR A 155 -3.97 13.72 16.84
N SER A 156 -3.55 12.98 15.83
CA SER A 156 -2.92 13.51 14.61
C SER A 156 -3.95 13.89 13.55
N ALA A 157 -3.66 14.98 12.82
CA ALA A 157 -4.47 15.45 11.70
C ALA A 157 -3.94 14.99 10.33
N THR A 158 -2.61 14.88 10.19
CA THR A 158 -1.93 14.69 8.89
C THR A 158 -0.76 13.71 9.02
N PRO A 159 -0.98 12.48 9.51
CA PRO A 159 0.06 11.49 9.64
C PRO A 159 0.59 11.05 8.27
N ALA A 160 1.91 10.94 8.16
CA ALA A 160 2.55 10.37 6.97
C ALA A 160 2.42 8.85 6.94
N ILE A 161 2.44 8.22 8.12
CA ILE A 161 2.30 6.78 8.29
C ILE A 161 1.25 6.54 9.37
N ILE A 162 0.26 5.71 9.07
CA ILE A 162 -0.75 5.26 10.03
C ILE A 162 -0.66 3.74 10.17
N ALA A 163 -0.17 3.29 11.32
CA ALA A 163 -0.18 1.88 11.70
C ALA A 163 -1.56 1.45 12.24
N ASP A 164 -1.81 0.14 12.21
CA ASP A 164 -3.06 -0.50 12.67
C ASP A 164 -4.36 0.06 12.06
N GLY A 165 -4.34 0.64 10.85
CA GLY A 165 -5.54 1.20 10.20
C GLY A 165 -6.57 0.16 9.70
N GLY A 166 -6.09 -1.01 9.25
CA GLY A 166 -6.96 -2.05 8.72
C GLY A 166 -7.74 -1.60 7.47
N GLU A 167 -7.09 -1.08 6.44
CA GLU A 167 -7.83 -0.56 5.27
C GLU A 167 -8.40 -1.65 4.35
N MET A 168 -7.72 -2.80 4.24
CA MET A 168 -8.08 -3.84 3.26
C MET A 168 -8.72 -5.09 3.85
N ARG A 169 -8.68 -5.28 5.18
CA ARG A 169 -9.15 -6.53 5.81
C ARG A 169 -9.38 -6.42 7.30
N TRP A 170 -10.29 -7.27 7.78
CA TRP A 170 -10.49 -7.56 9.20
C TRP A 170 -9.18 -7.99 9.87
N LYS A 171 -8.87 -7.40 11.04
CA LYS A 171 -7.65 -7.67 11.82
C LYS A 171 -7.40 -9.15 12.07
N TYR A 172 -8.47 -9.93 12.28
CA TYR A 172 -8.40 -11.37 12.57
C TYR A 172 -9.04 -12.24 11.49
N LYS A 173 -8.96 -11.82 10.22
CA LYS A 173 -9.42 -12.65 9.09
C LYS A 173 -8.68 -13.98 9.02
N TYR A 174 -7.39 -13.99 9.34
CA TYR A 174 -6.53 -15.18 9.30
C TYR A 174 -6.09 -15.61 10.69
N VAL A 175 -5.79 -16.90 10.84
CA VAL A 175 -5.19 -17.45 12.06
C VAL A 175 -3.80 -16.86 12.24
N ILE A 176 -3.52 -16.36 13.43
CA ILE A 176 -2.22 -15.84 13.85
C ILE A 176 -1.66 -16.68 14.99
N ASP A 177 -0.33 -16.74 15.11
CA ASP A 177 0.31 -17.33 16.29
C ASP A 177 0.39 -16.33 17.47
N GLU A 178 0.99 -16.79 18.57
CA GLU A 178 1.16 -15.99 19.80
C GLU A 178 1.99 -14.69 19.60
N TRP A 179 2.71 -14.56 18.47
CA TRP A 179 3.52 -13.40 18.11
C TRP A 179 2.87 -12.53 17.03
N GLY A 180 1.64 -12.85 16.61
CA GLY A 180 0.90 -12.11 15.60
C GLY A 180 1.23 -12.46 14.14
N ARG A 181 1.97 -13.56 13.89
CA ARG A 181 2.33 -13.98 12.53
C ARG A 181 1.21 -14.82 11.93
N VAL A 182 0.79 -14.46 10.71
CA VAL A 182 -0.21 -15.22 9.93
C VAL A 182 0.30 -16.63 9.67
N GLN A 183 -0.55 -17.63 9.92
CA GLN A 183 -0.27 -19.03 9.64
C GLN A 183 -0.72 -19.39 8.22
N TYR A 184 0.06 -20.23 7.54
CA TYR A 184 -0.16 -20.65 6.16
C TYR A 184 -0.34 -22.16 6.05
N GLU A 185 -1.12 -22.59 5.06
CA GLU A 185 -1.28 -23.98 4.67
C GLU A 185 -0.90 -24.16 3.19
N ASP A 186 -0.29 -25.31 2.88
CA ASP A 186 -0.05 -25.74 1.51
C ASP A 186 -1.26 -26.52 1.01
N VAL A 187 -1.89 -26.02 -0.05
CA VAL A 187 -3.07 -26.63 -0.66
C VAL A 187 -2.77 -27.08 -2.06
N VAL A 188 -3.11 -28.33 -2.32
CA VAL A 188 -2.97 -28.94 -3.63
C VAL A 188 -4.12 -28.46 -4.51
N VAL A 189 -3.80 -27.62 -5.49
CA VAL A 189 -4.75 -27.19 -6.52
C VAL A 189 -4.73 -28.22 -7.65
N PRO A 190 -5.87 -28.86 -7.96
CA PRO A 190 -5.95 -29.85 -9.02
C PRO A 190 -5.67 -29.22 -10.39
N ALA A 191 -5.21 -30.05 -11.34
CA ALA A 191 -4.99 -29.61 -12.71
C ALA A 191 -6.31 -29.16 -13.36
N GLU A 192 -6.32 -27.99 -14.01
CA GLU A 192 -7.43 -27.58 -14.87
C GLU A 192 -7.29 -28.24 -16.24
N LYS A 193 -8.43 -28.71 -16.77
CA LYS A 193 -8.50 -29.40 -18.06
C LYS A 193 -9.52 -28.71 -18.95
N ASP A 194 -9.29 -28.74 -20.26
CA ASP A 194 -10.27 -28.31 -21.24
C ASP A 194 -11.43 -29.32 -21.36
N LYS A 195 -12.39 -28.99 -22.22
CA LYS A 195 -13.56 -29.85 -22.50
C LYS A 195 -13.18 -31.22 -23.08
N ASP A 196 -11.99 -31.34 -23.66
CA ASP A 196 -11.45 -32.56 -24.27
C ASP A 196 -10.53 -33.33 -23.31
N GLY A 197 -10.41 -32.86 -22.05
CA GLY A 197 -9.63 -33.51 -21.00
C GLY A 197 -8.12 -33.24 -21.05
N LYS A 198 -7.66 -32.36 -21.94
CA LYS A 198 -6.25 -31.94 -22.00
C LYS A 198 -5.97 -30.93 -20.89
N VAL A 199 -4.87 -31.14 -20.18
CA VAL A 199 -4.45 -30.25 -19.09
C VAL A 199 -4.10 -28.87 -19.66
N ILE A 200 -4.84 -27.85 -19.22
CA ILE A 200 -4.57 -26.44 -19.51
C ILE A 200 -3.60 -25.90 -18.46
N ILE A 201 -3.86 -26.21 -17.18
CA ILE A 201 -3.02 -25.79 -16.06
C ILE A 201 -2.63 -27.02 -15.25
N PRO A 202 -1.33 -27.29 -15.05
CA PRO A 202 -0.91 -28.45 -14.29
C PRO A 202 -1.32 -28.33 -12.82
N LYS A 203 -1.43 -29.49 -12.17
CA LYS A 203 -1.57 -29.59 -10.72
C LYS A 203 -0.43 -28.83 -10.07
N ARG A 204 -0.74 -27.98 -9.11
CA ARG A 204 0.25 -27.18 -8.37
C ARG A 204 -0.05 -27.18 -6.88
N THR A 205 0.95 -26.83 -6.09
CA THR A 205 0.78 -26.55 -4.66
C THR A 205 0.79 -25.05 -4.50
N GLU A 206 -0.21 -24.51 -3.80
CA GLU A 206 -0.28 -23.10 -3.43
C GLU A 206 -0.22 -22.96 -1.92
N THR A 207 0.67 -22.09 -1.44
CA THR A 207 0.71 -21.68 -0.03
C THR A 207 -0.27 -20.53 0.18
N ARG A 208 -1.23 -20.69 1.09
CA ARG A 208 -2.27 -19.68 1.34
C ARG A 208 -2.51 -19.48 2.85
N PRO A 209 -2.96 -18.29 3.29
CA PRO A 209 -3.21 -18.04 4.71
C PRO A 209 -4.44 -18.82 5.22
N ILE A 210 -4.36 -19.34 6.44
CA ILE A 210 -5.43 -20.10 7.09
C ILE A 210 -6.52 -19.13 7.56
N LEU A 211 -7.76 -19.35 7.13
CA LEU A 211 -8.90 -18.53 7.54
C LEU A 211 -9.26 -18.77 9.00
N ASN A 212 -9.51 -17.70 9.76
CA ASN A 212 -9.98 -17.82 11.12
C ASN A 212 -11.42 -18.38 11.14
N PRO A 213 -11.73 -19.46 11.88
CA PRO A 213 -13.09 -20.01 11.99
C PRO A 213 -14.14 -19.01 12.48
N GLU A 214 -13.73 -18.01 13.26
CA GLU A 214 -14.60 -16.94 13.76
C GLU A 214 -14.85 -15.83 12.71
N TYR A 215 -14.18 -15.89 11.56
CA TYR A 215 -14.38 -14.91 10.50
C TYR A 215 -15.72 -15.14 9.80
N ASP A 216 -16.59 -14.15 9.90
CA ASP A 216 -17.88 -14.10 9.22
C ASP A 216 -17.77 -13.27 7.94
N ASN A 217 -17.81 -13.95 6.79
CA ASN A 217 -17.70 -13.31 5.47
C ASN A 217 -18.99 -12.60 5.02
N THR A 218 -20.08 -12.70 5.79
CA THR A 218 -21.35 -12.05 5.48
C THR A 218 -21.44 -10.63 6.04
N LYS A 219 -20.55 -10.27 6.99
CA LYS A 219 -20.47 -8.93 7.58
C LYS A 219 -19.64 -8.01 6.70
N GLU A 220 -20.22 -6.84 6.40
CA GLU A 220 -19.48 -5.76 5.74
C GLU A 220 -18.34 -5.27 6.65
N TYR A 221 -17.15 -5.12 6.05
CA TYR A 221 -16.00 -4.60 6.75
C TYR A 221 -15.96 -3.08 6.69
N ILE A 222 -15.88 -2.42 7.85
CA ILE A 222 -15.63 -0.98 7.93
C ILE A 222 -14.21 -0.77 8.48
N PRO A 223 -13.29 -0.20 7.68
CA PRO A 223 -11.94 0.18 8.13
C PRO A 223 -11.96 1.08 9.36
N ARG A 224 -10.92 1.04 10.19
CA ARG A 224 -10.85 1.87 11.41
C ARG A 224 -10.90 3.36 11.12
N SER A 225 -10.29 3.80 10.03
CA SER A 225 -10.35 5.19 9.57
C SER A 225 -11.77 5.72 9.34
N LYS A 226 -12.75 4.83 9.16
CA LYS A 226 -14.17 5.17 8.96
C LYS A 226 -15.04 4.94 10.21
N ARG A 227 -14.43 4.57 11.34
CA ARG A 227 -15.14 4.28 12.59
C ARG A 227 -14.85 5.36 13.63
N PRO A 228 -15.90 6.01 14.20
CA PRO A 228 -15.72 7.18 15.06
C PRO A 228 -14.97 6.87 16.37
N GLU A 229 -14.99 5.62 16.83
CA GLU A 229 -14.27 5.18 18.02
C GLU A 229 -12.77 4.98 17.79
N TRP A 230 -12.27 5.09 16.56
CA TRP A 230 -10.86 4.91 16.22
C TRP A 230 -10.19 6.24 15.85
N VAL A 231 -9.08 6.56 16.51
CA VAL A 231 -8.38 7.84 16.36
C VAL A 231 -6.91 7.60 16.04
N ALA A 232 -6.37 8.32 15.06
CA ALA A 232 -4.95 8.34 14.78
C ALA A 232 -4.21 9.13 15.87
N VAL A 233 -3.24 8.51 16.54
CA VAL A 233 -2.41 9.15 17.56
C VAL A 233 -0.98 9.24 17.03
N GLY A 234 -0.49 10.46 16.87
CA GLY A 234 0.90 10.73 16.53
C GLY A 234 1.81 10.43 17.71
N LEU A 235 2.72 9.49 17.47
CA LEU A 235 3.65 8.96 18.46
C LEU A 235 5.04 9.58 18.31
N ILE A 236 5.41 9.96 17.08
CA ILE A 236 6.71 10.57 16.77
C ILE A 236 6.52 11.58 15.66
N GLY A 237 7.01 12.80 15.85
CA GLY A 237 7.00 13.83 14.80
C GLY A 237 6.76 15.23 15.33
N GLN A 238 6.55 16.15 14.40
CA GLN A 238 6.16 17.52 14.70
C GLN A 238 4.64 17.58 14.66
N LEU A 239 3.98 17.86 15.78
CA LEU A 239 2.52 17.84 15.86
C LEU A 239 1.99 19.19 16.36
N LEU A 240 0.90 19.63 15.75
CA LEU A 240 0.11 20.73 16.27
C LEU A 240 -0.72 20.22 17.45
N VAL A 241 -0.69 20.98 18.53
CA VAL A 241 -1.46 20.70 19.75
C VAL A 241 -2.24 21.95 20.15
N ARG A 242 -3.46 21.73 20.66
CA ARG A 242 -4.27 22.77 21.28
C ARG A 242 -3.57 23.19 22.58
N ASP A 243 -3.52 24.49 22.86
CA ASP A 243 -2.91 24.99 24.09
C ASP A 243 -3.77 26.07 24.76
N ASP A 244 -3.54 26.27 26.06
CA ASP A 244 -4.27 27.24 26.89
C ASP A 244 -3.68 28.67 26.83
N GLY A 245 -2.74 28.92 25.92
CA GLY A 245 -2.06 30.21 25.74
C GLY A 245 -0.84 30.40 26.65
N THR A 246 -0.58 29.51 27.61
CA THR A 246 0.54 29.67 28.56
C THR A 246 1.88 29.20 27.99
N CYS A 247 1.85 28.32 26.98
CA CYS A 247 3.04 27.70 26.41
C CYS A 247 3.98 28.72 25.74
N LYS A 248 5.30 28.53 25.88
CA LYS A 248 6.31 29.43 25.30
C LYS A 248 7.27 28.66 24.40
N VAL A 249 7.53 29.20 23.21
CA VAL A 249 8.66 28.77 22.37
C VAL A 249 9.93 28.84 23.21
N ASN A 250 10.74 27.78 23.26
CA ASN A 250 11.80 27.70 24.27
C ASN A 250 11.54 26.64 25.35
N GLY A 251 10.27 26.51 25.72
CA GLY A 251 9.81 25.75 26.88
C GLY A 251 9.27 24.37 26.55
N TYR A 252 8.57 23.83 27.53
CA TYR A 252 7.92 22.53 27.47
C TYR A 252 6.43 22.66 27.85
N CYS A 253 5.66 21.65 27.49
CA CYS A 253 4.24 21.56 27.85
C CYS A 253 3.83 20.15 28.26
N MET A 254 2.85 20.10 29.16
CA MET A 254 2.13 18.90 29.58
C MET A 254 0.62 19.14 29.42
N PRO A 255 -0.22 18.10 29.33
CA PRO A 255 -1.66 18.29 29.30
C PRO A 255 -2.20 18.86 30.62
N ASN A 256 -3.18 19.76 30.52
CA ASN A 256 -4.07 20.11 31.63
C ASN A 256 -5.25 19.13 31.72
N ASP A 257 -6.22 19.39 32.60
CA ASP A 257 -7.39 18.51 32.81
C ASP A 257 -8.37 18.43 31.62
N GLU A 258 -8.18 19.27 30.60
CA GLU A 258 -8.96 19.24 29.35
C GLU A 258 -8.24 18.48 28.22
N GLY A 259 -7.03 17.98 28.46
CA GLY A 259 -6.20 17.30 27.47
C GLY A 259 -5.53 18.24 26.46
N ILE A 260 -5.48 19.54 26.74
CA ILE A 260 -4.75 20.53 25.94
C ILE A 260 -3.43 20.89 26.62
N ALA A 261 -2.46 21.37 25.86
CA ALA A 261 -1.15 21.73 26.35
C ALA A 261 -1.20 22.96 27.28
N THR A 262 -0.52 22.86 28.42
CA THR A 262 -0.24 23.96 29.34
C THR A 262 1.26 24.02 29.62
N ALA A 263 1.79 25.19 29.96
CA ALA A 263 3.20 25.39 30.21
C ALA A 263 3.70 24.50 31.36
N SER A 264 4.80 23.80 31.12
CA SER A 264 5.42 22.91 32.09
C SER A 264 6.95 23.03 32.04
N SER A 265 7.60 22.49 33.07
CA SER A 265 9.05 22.32 33.09
C SER A 265 9.51 21.04 32.36
N THR A 266 8.58 20.17 32.01
CA THR A 266 8.78 18.85 31.39
C THR A 266 7.73 18.59 30.30
N GLY A 267 7.85 17.47 29.58
CA GLY A 267 6.91 17.06 28.54
C GLY A 267 7.40 17.40 27.14
N TYR A 268 6.48 17.75 26.24
CA TYR A 268 6.82 17.99 24.84
C TYR A 268 7.48 19.35 24.64
N ARG A 269 8.45 19.40 23.72
CA ARG A 269 9.22 20.61 23.44
C ARG A 269 8.43 21.53 22.50
N VAL A 270 8.17 22.77 22.93
CA VAL A 270 7.44 23.78 22.14
C VAL A 270 8.34 24.41 21.08
N MET A 271 8.10 24.09 19.81
CA MET A 271 8.90 24.56 18.68
C MET A 271 8.44 25.93 18.18
N GLU A 272 7.14 26.13 18.08
CA GLU A 272 6.53 27.32 17.48
C GLU A 272 5.15 27.58 18.11
N ARG A 273 4.74 28.85 18.13
CA ARG A 273 3.34 29.23 18.39
C ARG A 273 2.70 29.59 17.04
N THR A 274 1.74 28.79 16.61
CA THR A 274 1.07 28.93 15.31
C THR A 274 -0.25 29.69 15.40
N GLY A 275 -0.80 29.87 16.61
CA GLY A 275 -1.99 30.66 16.86
C GLY A 275 -2.18 31.02 18.34
N GLU A 276 -3.34 31.61 18.64
CA GLU A 276 -3.71 32.00 20.01
C GLU A 276 -3.79 30.78 20.94
N ASN A 277 -4.38 29.69 20.46
CA ASN A 277 -4.61 28.45 21.21
C ASN A 277 -4.00 27.22 20.50
N GLN A 278 -2.90 27.41 19.77
CA GLN A 278 -2.21 26.35 19.05
C GLN A 278 -0.70 26.56 19.03
N ILE A 279 0.02 25.48 19.30
CA ILE A 279 1.48 25.42 19.22
C ILE A 279 1.92 24.19 18.43
N LEU A 280 3.13 24.24 17.87
CA LEU A 280 3.83 23.11 17.29
C LEU A 280 4.78 22.51 18.33
N VAL A 281 4.70 21.21 18.54
CA VAL A 281 5.57 20.48 19.46
C VAL A 281 6.29 19.33 18.77
N LEU A 282 7.41 18.90 19.36
CA LEU A 282 8.10 17.68 18.97
C LEU A 282 7.74 16.53 19.93
N VAL A 283 7.07 15.51 19.41
CA VAL A 283 6.79 14.24 20.11
C VAL A 283 7.91 13.24 19.78
N LYS A 284 8.44 12.55 20.81
CA LYS A 284 9.58 11.63 20.73
C LYS A 284 9.35 10.39 21.56
#